data_AF-A0A1V1HZU1-F1
#
_entry.id   AF-A0A1V1HZU1-F1
#
_cell.length_a   1.000
_cell.length_b   1.000
_cell.length_c   1.000
_cell.angle_alpha   90.00
_cell.angle_beta   90.00
_cell.angle_gamma   90.00
#
_symmetry.space_group_name_H-M   'P 1'
#
loop_
_entity.id
_entity.type
_entity.pdbx_description
1 polymer ?
#
loop_
_entity_poly.entity_id
_entity_poly.type
_entity_poly.pdbx_seq_one_letter_code
_entity_poly.pdbx_strand_id
1 'polypeptide(L)'
;MRGKNKNVEKVEKVVKKVTDPIEKVGKEVVNGVGNVAKETVQGTLNVGKEAIKTGANVGKETINTGKKVGKAVKDSVKKGK
;
A
#
# COMPACT_ATOMS: atom_id res chain seq x y z
N MET A 1 -23.14 4.04 26.52
CA MET A 1 -22.53 3.26 25.42
C MET A 1 -22.06 4.21 24.31
N ARG A 2 -20.82 4.05 23.84
CA ARG A 2 -20.13 4.91 22.86
C ARG A 2 -20.81 4.83 21.48
N GLY A 3 -21.70 5.78 21.18
CA GLY A 3 -22.10 6.04 19.79
C GLY A 3 -20.89 6.58 19.03
N LYS A 4 -20.26 5.78 18.18
CA LYS A 4 -19.29 6.30 17.22
C LYS A 4 -20.04 7.30 16.34
N ASN A 5 -19.76 8.58 16.53
CA ASN A 5 -20.34 9.70 15.79
C ASN A 5 -20.40 9.34 14.28
N LYS A 6 -21.57 9.40 13.62
CA LYS A 6 -21.79 9.00 12.20
C LYS A 6 -20.72 9.54 11.24
N ASN A 7 -20.16 10.68 11.61
CA ASN A 7 -19.15 11.39 10.84
C ASN A 7 -17.74 10.77 10.98
N VAL A 8 -17.44 10.01 12.05
CA VAL A 8 -16.23 9.17 12.18
C VAL A 8 -16.33 7.92 11.29
N GLU A 9 -17.51 7.29 11.23
CA GLU A 9 -17.72 6.10 10.39
C GLU A 9 -17.58 6.43 8.89
N LYS A 10 -18.08 7.60 8.46
CA LYS A 10 -17.86 8.09 7.09
C LYS A 10 -16.37 8.28 6.78
N VAL A 11 -15.60 8.83 7.71
CA VAL A 11 -14.13 9.00 7.54
C VAL A 11 -13.43 7.66 7.42
N GLU A 12 -13.75 6.69 8.27
CA GLU A 12 -13.16 5.35 8.17
C GLU A 12 -13.45 4.70 6.82
N LYS A 13 -14.66 4.88 6.27
CA LYS A 13 -15.01 4.40 4.92
C LYS A 13 -14.22 5.10 3.81
N VAL A 14 -14.02 6.41 3.89
CA VAL A 14 -13.24 7.17 2.90
C VAL A 14 -11.77 6.78 2.96
N VAL A 15 -11.19 6.68 4.16
CA VAL A 15 -9.81 6.23 4.35
C VAL A 15 -9.62 4.85 3.75
N LYS A 16 -10.50 3.88 4.05
CA LYS A 16 -10.45 2.54 3.44
C LYS A 16 -10.53 2.57 1.92
N LYS A 17 -11.47 3.33 1.34
CA LYS A 17 -11.58 3.46 -0.12
C LYS A 17 -10.31 3.98 -0.79
N VAL A 18 -9.51 4.78 -0.09
CA VAL A 18 -8.23 5.30 -0.61
C VAL A 18 -7.08 4.35 -0.33
N THR A 19 -7.01 3.74 0.86
CA THR A 19 -5.88 2.89 1.25
C THR A 19 -5.96 1.48 0.67
N ASP A 20 -7.15 0.89 0.53
CA ASP A 20 -7.32 -0.50 0.11
C ASP A 20 -6.79 -0.75 -1.33
N PRO A 21 -7.06 0.12 -2.33
CA PRO A 21 -6.47 -0.03 -3.66
C PRO A 21 -4.95 0.08 -3.63
N ILE A 22 -4.39 0.99 -2.82
CA ILE A 22 -2.95 1.21 -2.72
C ILE A 22 -2.25 0.00 -2.10
N GLU A 23 -2.84 -0.57 -1.04
CA GLU A 23 -2.34 -1.81 -0.45
C GLU A 23 -2.42 -2.98 -1.42
N LYS A 24 -3.49 -3.07 -2.22
CA LYS A 24 -3.65 -4.12 -3.23
C LYS A 24 -2.56 -4.01 -4.31
N VAL A 25 -2.36 -2.82 -4.87
CA VAL A 25 -1.30 -2.56 -5.86
C VAL A 25 0.08 -2.86 -5.28
N GLY A 26 0.37 -2.40 -4.05
CA GLY A 26 1.63 -2.68 -3.39
C GLY A 26 1.90 -4.18 -3.23
N LYS A 27 0.88 -4.97 -2.87
CA LYS A 27 0.99 -6.44 -2.77
C LYS A 27 1.17 -7.11 -4.13
N GLU A 28 0.44 -6.67 -5.15
CA GLU A 28 0.56 -7.21 -6.51
C GLU A 28 1.95 -6.94 -7.11
N VAL A 29 2.50 -5.74 -6.91
CA VAL A 29 3.86 -5.41 -7.34
C VAL A 29 4.90 -6.30 -6.65
N VAL A 30 4.82 -6.48 -5.33
CA VAL A 30 5.74 -7.37 -4.60
C VAL A 30 5.64 -8.82 -5.08
N ASN A 31 4.43 -9.33 -5.27
CA ASN A 31 4.20 -10.70 -5.70
C ASN A 31 4.63 -10.93 -7.15
N GLY A 32 4.30 -10.01 -8.06
CA GLY A 32 4.69 -10.09 -9.47
C GLY A 32 6.21 -10.07 -9.63
N VAL A 33 6.90 -9.22 -8.87
CA VAL A 33 8.36 -9.17 -8.83
C VAL A 33 8.95 -10.47 -8.28
N GLY A 34 8.35 -11.06 -7.25
CA GLY A 34 8.76 -12.36 -6.72
C GLY A 34 8.67 -13.48 -7.76
N ASN A 35 7.62 -13.49 -8.59
CA ASN A 35 7.43 -14.47 -9.65
C ASN A 35 8.44 -14.29 -10.79
N VAL A 36 8.58 -13.06 -11.31
CA VAL A 36 9.55 -12.74 -12.38
C VAL A 36 10.97 -13.07 -11.94
N ALA A 37 11.31 -12.74 -10.70
CA ALA A 37 12.63 -13.03 -10.18
C ALA A 37 12.90 -14.52 -9.97
N LYS A 38 11.88 -15.31 -9.59
CA LYS A 38 12.02 -16.75 -9.48
C LYS A 38 12.37 -17.38 -10.83
N GLU A 39 11.69 -16.96 -11.90
CA GLU A 39 11.99 -17.38 -13.27
C GLU A 39 13.37 -16.87 -13.73
N THR A 40 13.70 -15.61 -13.42
CA THR A 40 14.97 -14.99 -13.85
C THR A 40 16.16 -15.56 -13.09
N VAL A 41 16.06 -15.87 -11.79
CA VAL A 41 17.15 -16.50 -11.02
C VAL A 41 17.51 -17.88 -11.57
N GLN A 42 16.54 -18.59 -12.16
CA GLN A 42 16.81 -19.86 -12.83
C GLN A 42 17.61 -19.69 -14.14
N GLY A 43 17.56 -18.53 -14.79
CA GLY A 43 18.28 -18.26 -16.05
C GLY A 43 19.45 -17.26 -15.98
N THR A 44 19.49 -16.36 -14.98
CA THR A 44 20.45 -15.25 -14.87
C THR A 44 20.47 -14.68 -13.44
N LEU A 45 21.47 -15.09 -12.64
CA LEU A 45 21.54 -14.82 -11.19
C LEU A 45 21.54 -13.33 -10.79
N ASN A 46 22.12 -12.43 -11.60
CA ASN A 46 22.32 -11.03 -11.22
C ASN A 46 21.08 -10.15 -11.50
N VAL A 47 20.44 -10.33 -12.66
CA VAL A 47 19.25 -9.54 -13.05
C VAL A 47 18.06 -9.86 -12.15
N GLY A 48 17.90 -11.14 -11.78
CA GLY A 48 16.84 -11.56 -10.85
C GLY A 48 16.96 -10.89 -9.47
N LYS A 49 18.17 -10.76 -8.92
CA LYS A 49 18.38 -10.10 -7.62
C LYS A 49 18.04 -8.60 -7.65
N GLU A 50 18.44 -7.90 -8.70
CA GLU A 50 18.15 -6.46 -8.82
C GLU A 50 16.67 -6.18 -9.06
N ALA A 51 15.99 -7.02 -9.85
CA ALA A 51 14.55 -6.96 -10.04
C ALA A 51 13.79 -7.14 -8.72
N ILE A 52 14.18 -8.14 -7.89
CA ILE A 52 13.60 -8.35 -6.54
C ILE A 52 13.75 -7.09 -5.70
N LYS A 53 14.97 -6.57 -5.60
CA LYS A 53 15.28 -5.45 -4.72
C LYS A 53 14.49 -4.21 -5.13
N THR A 54 14.46 -3.91 -6.41
CA THR A 54 13.76 -2.74 -6.96
C THR A 54 12.25 -2.86 -6.74
N GLY A 55 11.64 -3.97 -7.16
CA GLY A 55 10.20 -4.17 -7.03
C GLY A 55 9.72 -4.27 -5.58
N ALA A 56 10.50 -4.89 -4.70
CA ALA A 56 10.21 -4.92 -3.27
C ALA A 56 10.27 -3.52 -2.63
N ASN A 57 11.24 -2.70 -3.05
CA ASN A 57 11.35 -1.31 -2.57
C ASN A 57 10.16 -0.47 -3.06
N VAL A 58 9.79 -0.56 -4.35
CA VAL A 58 8.63 0.16 -4.91
C VAL A 58 7.33 -0.26 -4.22
N GLY A 59 7.11 -1.56 -4.01
CA GLY A 59 5.93 -2.06 -3.31
C GLY A 59 5.84 -1.57 -1.87
N LYS A 60 6.96 -1.57 -1.14
CA LYS A 60 7.04 -1.02 0.23
C LYS A 60 6.76 0.48 0.26
N GLU A 61 7.33 1.23 -0.67
CA GLU A 61 7.13 2.69 -0.76
C GLU A 61 5.68 3.05 -1.11
N THR A 62 5.06 2.28 -2.00
CA THR A 62 3.65 2.42 -2.37
C THR A 62 2.75 2.22 -1.14
N ILE A 63 2.96 1.14 -0.38
CA ILE A 63 2.20 0.86 0.85
C ILE A 63 2.40 1.97 1.88
N ASN A 64 3.64 2.43 2.08
CA ASN A 64 3.94 3.51 3.02
C ASN A 64 3.28 4.83 2.62
N THR A 65 3.24 5.13 1.32
CA THR A 65 2.53 6.29 0.79
C THR A 65 1.04 6.20 1.04
N GLY A 66 0.42 5.04 0.79
CA GLY A 66 -0.99 4.78 1.13
C GLY A 66 -1.30 5.04 2.61
N LYS A 67 -0.44 4.56 3.52
CA LYS A 67 -0.59 4.83 4.96
C LYS A 67 -0.50 6.32 5.31
N LYS A 68 0.46 7.05 4.71
CA LYS A 68 0.61 8.50 4.92
C LYS A 68 -0.62 9.26 4.42
N VAL A 69 -1.12 8.94 3.23
CA VAL A 69 -2.33 9.55 2.66
C VAL A 69 -3.56 9.25 3.52
N GLY A 70 -3.75 7.99 3.93
CA GLY A 70 -4.86 7.61 4.81
C GLY A 70 -4.84 8.36 6.14
N LYS A 71 -3.65 8.57 6.72
CA LYS A 71 -3.47 9.39 7.93
C LYS A 71 -3.80 10.86 7.66
N ALA A 72 -3.29 11.44 6.58
CA ALA A 72 -3.57 12.84 6.22
C ALA A 72 -5.07 13.09 6.01
N VAL A 73 -5.77 12.21 5.30
CA VAL A 73 -7.23 12.28 5.12
C VAL A 73 -7.94 12.22 6.47
N LYS A 74 -7.55 11.30 7.35
CA LYS A 74 -8.14 11.18 8.69
C LYS A 74 -7.92 12.44 9.53
N ASP A 75 -6.74 13.04 9.46
CA ASP A 75 -6.38 14.24 10.22
C ASP A 75 -7.08 15.49 9.68
N SER A 76 -7.18 15.65 8.35
CA SER A 76 -7.93 16.76 7.72
C SER A 76 -9.41 16.75 8.11
N VAL A 77 -10.06 15.59 8.14
CA VAL A 77 -11.48 15.54 8.54
C VAL A 77 -11.67 15.73 10.05
N LYS A 78 -10.66 15.42 10.88
CA LYS A 78 -10.71 15.75 12.31
C LYS A 78 -10.54 17.25 12.57
N LYS A 79 -9.72 17.94 11.78
CA LYS A 79 -9.48 19.40 11.90
C LYS A 79 -10.59 20.25 11.28
N GLY A 80 -11.32 19.72 10.29
CA GLY A 80 -12.47 20.39 9.67
C GLY A 80 -13.80 20.24 10.44
N LYS A 81 -13.76 19.76 11.69
CA LYS A 81 -14.88 19.72 12.64
C LYS A 81 -14.55 20.58 13.84
#